data_AF-A0A450TJ48-F1
#
_entry.id   AF-A0A450TJ48-F1
#
_cell.length_a   1.000
_cell.length_b   1.000
_cell.length_c   1.000
_cell.angle_alpha   90.00
_cell.angle_beta   90.00
_cell.angle_gamma   90.00
#
_symmetry.space_group_name_H-M   'P 1'
#
loop_
_entity.id
_entity.type
_entity.pdbx_description
1 polymer ?
#
loop_
_entity_poly.entity_id
_entity_poly.type
_entity_poly.pdbx_seq_one_letter_code
_entity_poly.pdbx_strand_id
1 'polypeptide(L)'
;MNEIIEDDEMRPEYDFSSGMRGRHFRAYRQGSNVVLPEPDIAEVFKDSESINHALRLLLELAGQEVKRNLARVPMPRITKECVFR
;
A
#
# COMPACT_ATOMS: atom_id res chain seq x y z
N MET A 1 41.42 -20.21 19.39
CA MET A 1 42.16 -19.65 18.23
C MET A 1 41.19 -19.65 17.07
N ASN A 2 41.12 -18.52 16.36
CA ASN A 2 40.12 -18.20 15.35
C ASN A 2 40.25 -19.07 14.10
N GLU A 3 39.13 -19.49 13.54
CA GLU A 3 39.00 -19.69 12.09
C GLU A 3 38.10 -18.57 11.57
N ILE A 4 38.72 -17.54 11.02
CA ILE A 4 38.07 -16.52 10.23
C ILE A 4 37.85 -17.18 8.88
N ILE A 5 36.59 -17.43 8.50
CA ILE A 5 36.25 -17.84 7.14
C ILE A 5 36.43 -16.59 6.27
N GLU A 6 37.65 -16.36 5.79
CA GLU A 6 37.95 -15.38 4.76
C GLU A 6 37.67 -16.02 3.39
N ASP A 7 36.42 -15.96 2.97
CA ASP A 7 36.10 -16.02 1.54
C ASP A 7 34.97 -15.02 1.26
N ASP A 8 35.33 -13.73 1.40
CA ASP A 8 34.54 -12.58 0.96
C ASP A 8 35.06 -12.11 -0.41
N GLU A 9 35.44 -13.04 -1.29
CA GLU A 9 35.86 -12.68 -2.63
C GLU A 9 34.64 -12.28 -3.48
N MET A 10 34.63 -11.02 -3.92
CA MET A 10 33.65 -10.53 -4.87
C MET A 10 33.68 -11.39 -6.14
N ARG A 11 32.50 -11.89 -6.53
CA ARG A 11 32.34 -12.66 -7.76
C ARG A 11 32.78 -11.85 -8.99
N PRO A 12 33.46 -12.46 -9.97
CA PRO A 12 33.97 -11.77 -11.14
C PRO A 12 32.87 -11.17 -12.04
N GLU A 13 31.63 -11.65 -11.92
CA GLU A 13 30.47 -11.11 -12.63
C GLU A 13 29.98 -9.76 -12.07
N TYR A 14 30.46 -9.33 -10.91
CA TYR A 14 30.01 -8.09 -10.28
C TYR A 14 30.87 -6.89 -10.69
N ASP A 15 30.32 -6.01 -11.52
CA ASP A 15 30.90 -4.71 -11.83
C ASP A 15 30.30 -3.60 -10.94
N PHE A 16 30.98 -3.27 -9.85
CA PHE A 16 30.62 -2.16 -8.96
C PHE A 16 31.26 -0.81 -9.37
N SER A 17 31.97 -0.73 -10.50
CA SER A 17 32.65 0.51 -10.95
C SER A 17 31.68 1.68 -11.14
N SER A 18 30.41 1.39 -11.47
CA SER A 18 29.34 2.38 -11.64
C SER A 18 28.52 2.66 -10.35
N GLY A 19 29.00 2.16 -9.21
CA GLY A 19 28.33 2.29 -7.91
C GLY A 19 28.28 3.73 -7.39
N MET A 20 27.14 4.40 -7.55
CA MET A 20 26.89 5.70 -6.93
C MET A 20 26.21 5.57 -5.56
N ARG A 21 26.86 6.06 -4.50
CA ARG A 21 26.30 6.08 -3.14
C ARG A 21 24.99 6.87 -3.12
N GLY A 22 23.93 6.23 -2.63
CA GLY A 22 22.64 6.89 -2.44
C GLY A 22 21.78 7.04 -3.69
N ARG A 23 22.06 6.34 -4.81
CA ARG A 23 21.21 6.39 -6.02
C ARG A 23 19.73 6.18 -5.74
N HIS A 24 19.39 5.28 -4.83
CA HIS A 24 18.01 4.95 -4.46
C HIS A 24 17.53 5.61 -3.16
N PHE A 25 18.34 6.48 -2.55
CA PHE A 25 18.03 7.09 -1.25
C PHE A 25 16.75 7.92 -1.29
N ARG A 26 16.55 8.71 -2.36
CA ARG A 26 15.34 9.52 -2.54
C ARG A 26 14.09 8.66 -2.74
N ALA A 27 14.18 7.64 -3.61
CA ALA A 27 13.07 6.71 -3.86
C ALA A 27 12.68 5.93 -2.60
N TYR A 28 13.67 5.51 -1.81
CA TYR A 28 13.44 4.85 -0.53
C TYR A 28 12.79 5.79 0.50
N ARG A 29 13.28 7.03 0.64
CA ARG A 29 12.70 8.03 1.57
C ARG A 29 11.27 8.43 1.22
N GLN A 30 10.89 8.35 -0.05
CA GLN A 30 9.51 8.62 -0.48
C GLN A 30 8.53 7.55 0.01
N GLY A 31 9.04 6.42 0.54
CA GLY A 31 8.24 5.33 1.07
C GLY A 31 7.57 4.56 -0.06
N SER A 32 8.16 3.44 -0.47
CA SER A 32 7.45 2.47 -1.29
C SER A 32 6.53 1.64 -0.39
N ASN A 33 5.22 1.83 -0.49
CA ASN A 33 4.26 0.92 0.16
C ASN A 33 4.13 -0.35 -0.70
N VAL A 34 5.11 -1.24 -0.59
CA VAL A 34 5.08 -2.54 -1.27
C VAL A 34 4.18 -3.45 -0.45
N VAL A 35 2.95 -3.64 -0.93
CA VAL A 35 1.99 -4.59 -0.36
C VAL A 35 2.01 -5.83 -1.24
N LEU A 36 2.42 -6.96 -0.66
CA LEU A 36 2.32 -8.26 -1.32
C LEU A 36 0.93 -8.85 -1.03
N PRO A 37 0.12 -9.13 -2.07
CA PRO A 37 -1.15 -9.82 -1.88
C PRO A 37 -0.95 -11.24 -1.33
N GLU A 38 -1.98 -11.78 -0.69
CA GLU A 38 -2.01 -13.19 -0.32
C GLU A 38 -1.92 -14.10 -1.56
N PRO A 39 -1.39 -15.33 -1.42
CA PRO A 39 -1.10 -16.21 -2.56
C PRO A 39 -2.35 -16.54 -3.40
N ASP A 40 -3.51 -16.65 -2.77
CA ASP A 40 -4.80 -16.87 -3.43
C ASP A 40 -5.18 -15.71 -4.37
N ILE A 41 -4.95 -14.47 -3.93
CA ILE A 41 -5.20 -13.27 -4.73
C ILE A 41 -4.18 -13.17 -5.86
N ALA A 42 -2.91 -13.53 -5.60
CA ALA A 42 -1.86 -13.55 -6.59
C ALA A 42 -2.05 -14.63 -7.68
N GLU A 43 -2.73 -15.74 -7.37
CA GLU A 43 -3.13 -16.74 -8.36
C GLU A 43 -4.17 -16.21 -9.35
N VAL A 44 -5.07 -15.35 -8.88
CA VAL A 44 -6.15 -14.76 -9.69
C VAL A 44 -5.67 -13.54 -10.48
N PHE A 45 -4.87 -12.67 -9.85
CA PHE A 45 -4.40 -11.42 -10.43
C PHE A 45 -2.90 -11.49 -10.78
N LYS A 46 -2.59 -11.40 -12.08
CA LYS A 46 -1.21 -11.50 -12.59
C LYS A 46 -0.41 -10.20 -12.44
N ASP A 47 -1.07 -9.06 -12.32
CA ASP A 47 -0.44 -7.74 -12.30
C ASP A 47 -1.08 -6.81 -11.26
N SER A 48 -0.29 -5.80 -10.86
CA SER A 48 -0.73 -4.79 -9.88
C SER A 48 -1.77 -3.82 -10.44
N GLU A 49 -1.85 -3.65 -11.76
CA GLU A 49 -2.79 -2.72 -12.39
C GLU A 49 -4.24 -3.23 -12.27
N SER A 50 -4.44 -4.52 -12.53
CA SER A 50 -5.71 -5.23 -12.45
C SER A 50 -6.24 -5.29 -11.02
N ILE A 51 -5.37 -5.53 -10.03
CA ILE A 51 -5.72 -5.45 -8.60
C ILE A 51 -6.22 -4.04 -8.25
N ASN A 52 -5.43 -3.02 -8.61
CA ASN A 52 -5.76 -1.64 -8.27
C ASN A 52 -7.04 -1.18 -8.99
N HIS A 53 -7.28 -1.63 -10.20
CA HIS A 53 -8.52 -1.38 -10.93
C HIS A 53 -9.73 -2.00 -10.21
N ALA A 54 -9.65 -3.27 -9.80
CA ALA A 54 -10.71 -3.94 -9.06
C ALA A 54 -11.02 -3.24 -7.72
N LEU A 55 -9.98 -2.87 -6.96
CA LEU A 55 -10.13 -2.15 -5.70
C LEU A 55 -10.80 -0.78 -5.88
N ARG A 56 -10.49 -0.04 -6.97
CA ARG A 56 -11.15 1.23 -7.28
C ARG A 56 -12.64 1.05 -7.56
N LEU A 57 -13.01 0.03 -8.33
CA LEU A 57 -14.42 -0.29 -8.59
C LEU A 57 -15.16 -0.61 -7.27
N LEU A 58 -14.53 -1.38 -6.37
CA LEU A 58 -15.11 -1.68 -5.06
C LEU A 58 -15.29 -0.42 -4.21
N LEU A 59 -14.31 0.50 -4.21
CA LEU A 59 -14.41 1.77 -3.49
C LEU A 59 -15.54 2.65 -4.03
N GLU A 60 -15.75 2.68 -5.34
CA GLU A 60 -16.85 3.40 -5.96
C GLU A 60 -18.20 2.84 -5.51
N LEU A 61 -18.38 1.52 -5.59
CA LEU A 61 -19.61 0.84 -5.16
C LEU A 61 -19.87 1.04 -3.66
N ALA A 62 -18.85 0.83 -2.83
CA ALA A 62 -18.95 1.03 -1.39
C ALA A 62 -19.27 2.50 -1.04
N GLY A 63 -18.64 3.46 -1.73
CA GLY A 63 -18.91 4.88 -1.55
C GLY A 63 -20.34 5.28 -1.93
N GLN A 64 -20.91 4.67 -2.98
CA GLN A 64 -22.32 4.87 -3.34
C GLN A 64 -23.26 4.31 -2.28
N GLU A 65 -22.98 3.12 -1.75
CA GLU A 65 -23.80 2.52 -0.70
C GLU A 65 -23.75 3.32 0.59
N VAL A 66 -22.59 3.83 1.00
CA VAL A 66 -22.47 4.73 2.16
C VAL A 66 -23.28 6.01 1.95
N LYS A 67 -23.18 6.66 0.78
CA LYS A 67 -23.97 7.86 0.46
C LYS A 67 -25.48 7.58 0.47
N ARG A 68 -25.90 6.45 -0.10
CA ARG A 68 -27.30 6.02 -0.09
C ARG A 68 -27.80 5.79 1.33
N ASN A 69 -26.97 5.20 2.18
CA ASN A 69 -27.30 4.97 3.59
C ASN A 69 -27.36 6.28 4.37
N LEU A 70 -26.42 7.22 4.15
CA LEU A 70 -26.48 8.56 4.74
C LEU A 70 -27.75 9.32 4.31
N ALA A 71 -28.19 9.17 3.06
CA ALA A 71 -29.43 9.77 2.57
C ALA A 71 -30.70 9.11 3.13
N ARG A 72 -30.62 7.85 3.57
CA ARG A 72 -31.73 7.11 4.20
C ARG A 72 -31.84 7.37 5.70
N VAL A 73 -30.80 7.85 6.35
CA VAL A 73 -30.87 8.28 7.76
C VAL A 73 -31.60 9.62 7.79
N PRO A 74 -32.81 9.71 8.37
CA PRO A 74 -33.45 11.01 8.56
C PRO A 74 -32.56 11.82 9.49
N MET A 75 -32.08 12.98 9.01
CA MET A 75 -31.35 13.93 9.85
C MET A 75 -32.21 14.23 11.08
N PRO A 76 -31.70 14.03 12.32
CA PRO A 76 -32.46 14.40 13.50
C PRO A 76 -32.71 15.91 13.43
N ARG A 77 -33.99 16.29 13.36
CA ARG A 77 -34.40 17.69 13.57
C ARG A 77 -34.10 18.00 15.03
N ILE A 78 -32.93 18.57 15.29
CA ILE A 78 -32.67 19.22 16.56
C ILE A 78 -33.60 20.44 16.59
N THR A 79 -34.80 20.26 17.17
CA THR A 79 -35.65 21.40 17.52
C THR A 79 -34.97 22.11 18.69
N LYS A 80 -35.10 23.44 18.74
CA LYS A 80 -34.43 24.29 19.73
C LYS A 80 -34.94 24.09 21.18
N GLU A 81 -35.75 23.07 21.42
CA GLU A 81 -36.35 22.74 22.72
C GLU A 81 -35.45 21.87 23.60
N CYS A 82 -34.37 21.27 23.06
CA CYS A 82 -33.46 20.42 23.84
C CYS A 82 -32.38 21.16 24.64
N VAL A 83 -32.33 22.50 24.65
CA VAL A 83 -31.28 23.27 25.38
C VAL A 83 -31.73 23.71 26.78
N PHE A 84 -32.95 23.38 27.21
CA PHE A 84 -33.42 23.68 28.57
C PHE A 84 -33.97 22.43 29.26
N ARG A 85 -33.07 21.55 29.71
CA ARG A 85 -33.32 20.71 30.90
C ARG A 85 -32.02 20.34 31.59
#